data_AF-A0A6C0EVB7-F1
#
_entry.id   AF-A0A6C0EVB7-F1
#
_cell.length_a   1.000
_cell.length_b   1.000
_cell.length_c   1.000
_cell.angle_alpha   90.00
_cell.angle_beta   90.00
_cell.angle_gamma   90.00
#
_symmetry.space_group_name_H-M   'P 1'
#
loop_
_entity.id
_entity.type
_entity.pdbx_description
1 polymer ?
#
loop_
_entity_poly.entity_id
_entity_poly.type
_entity_poly.pdbx_seq_one_letter_code
_entity_poly.pdbx_strand_id
1 'polypeptide(L)'
;MFNNSPDSNILYYENRELELLKNAMNIEAKKRGERIAQNPVMKQIISVLEKFIRDKKLVCYGGTAINNILPESEQFYNRNLEIPDYDFFSPNAINDAKELADIYFRQGFSDVEAKAGVHYGTYKVFVNFFQIADITQLDSKLFSSLKRNALVKDKILYSPPNFLRMAMYLELSRPGGDISRWEKVFKRLNLLNRHYSLKAVNCDPDTFKHSLTARSYNKQFQYEKEKIQTTIKNIASKEKLVFIGGYANVLYSRYLQNNERRYLEEIPDFDLLSNSPDKTAKAIKEALEKQDIRNITIETKAAIPEYLSTHYEVRVGSQPVAYVYKPLACHSYNSIKVNGKIFRVATIDTMMSFYLLFLYAERPYYNPRRTLCLCEYLFKIQQKNRLKQTGLLRRFSVTCYGKQKTLEDIRNEKAKQYKRLKTKKKSKEYSRWFLRYNPELNPANKPYIKHDKTEEDIINEAKLALEAKVLTSKAIINGIEGIEGIEGLNKLKLSKKHKTDTPSPMTPIKTPTALRIKKLKNKTVRMLSSIRGTKLSSISRSRKNKEIDNLLFVEKDILPSMGSD
;
A
#
# COMPACT_ATOMS: atom_id res chain seq x y z
N MET A 1 16.46 -51.75 -13.29
CA MET A 1 16.89 -50.77 -14.29
C MET A 1 15.68 -49.94 -14.69
N PHE A 2 15.60 -48.68 -14.25
CA PHE A 2 14.50 -47.80 -14.62
C PHE A 2 14.78 -47.23 -16.01
N ASN A 3 13.92 -47.55 -16.98
CA ASN A 3 13.90 -46.93 -18.30
C ASN A 3 13.47 -45.46 -18.14
N ASN A 4 14.43 -44.54 -18.04
CA ASN A 4 14.17 -43.12 -18.21
C ASN A 4 13.86 -42.86 -19.68
N SER A 5 12.62 -42.46 -19.99
CA SER A 5 12.25 -42.08 -21.35
C SER A 5 13.06 -40.86 -21.79
N PRO A 6 13.36 -40.70 -23.10
CA PRO A 6 14.07 -39.53 -23.62
C PRO A 6 13.44 -38.20 -23.19
N ASP A 7 12.10 -38.14 -23.14
CA ASP A 7 11.35 -36.96 -22.71
C ASP A 7 11.58 -36.60 -21.23
N SER A 8 11.80 -37.61 -20.36
CA SER A 8 12.13 -37.38 -18.94
C SER A 8 13.54 -36.79 -18.74
N ASN A 9 14.48 -37.14 -19.63
CA ASN A 9 15.83 -36.58 -19.62
C ASN A 9 15.85 -35.16 -20.19
N ILE A 10 15.07 -34.87 -21.24
CA ILE A 10 14.94 -33.50 -21.79
C ILE A 10 14.39 -32.55 -20.71
N LEU A 11 13.29 -32.94 -20.04
CA LEU A 11 12.72 -32.14 -18.95
C LEU A 11 13.68 -31.98 -17.76
N TYR A 12 14.56 -32.95 -17.50
CA TYR A 12 15.61 -32.85 -16.49
C TYR A 12 16.64 -31.78 -16.86
N TYR A 13 17.19 -31.81 -18.09
CA TYR A 13 18.17 -30.82 -18.54
C TYR A 13 17.58 -29.42 -18.59
N GLU A 14 16.37 -29.24 -19.14
CA GLU A 14 15.69 -27.94 -19.18
C GLU A 14 15.48 -27.35 -17.77
N ASN A 15 15.07 -28.17 -16.80
CA ASN A 15 14.92 -27.70 -15.41
C ASN A 15 16.27 -27.33 -14.78
N ARG A 16 17.34 -28.10 -15.06
CA ARG A 16 18.69 -27.78 -14.58
C ARG A 16 19.24 -26.50 -15.21
N GLU A 17 19.03 -26.30 -16.51
CA GLU A 17 19.40 -25.08 -17.21
C GLU A 17 18.64 -23.86 -16.65
N LEU A 18 17.35 -24.01 -16.34
CA LEU A 18 16.56 -22.98 -15.67
C LEU A 18 17.09 -22.67 -14.26
N GLU A 19 17.53 -23.67 -13.49
CA GLU A 19 18.18 -23.46 -12.19
C GLU A 19 19.50 -22.69 -12.34
N LEU A 20 20.34 -23.08 -13.31
CA LEU A 20 21.59 -22.39 -13.62
C LEU A 20 21.35 -20.93 -14.04
N LEU A 21 20.35 -20.70 -14.90
CA LEU A 21 19.95 -19.36 -15.32
C LEU A 21 19.47 -18.52 -14.12
N LYS A 22 18.59 -19.07 -13.27
CA LYS A 22 18.12 -18.40 -12.05
C LYS A 22 19.27 -18.05 -11.12
N ASN A 23 20.25 -18.94 -10.99
CA ASN A 23 21.45 -18.70 -10.18
C ASN A 23 22.30 -17.56 -10.78
N ALA A 24 22.57 -17.58 -12.08
CA ALA A 24 23.29 -16.51 -12.76
C ALA A 24 22.58 -15.15 -12.64
N MET A 25 21.26 -15.13 -12.82
CA MET A 25 20.42 -13.95 -12.63
C MET A 25 20.50 -13.41 -11.18
N ASN A 26 20.46 -14.29 -10.19
CA ASN A 26 20.57 -13.92 -8.78
C ASN A 26 21.95 -13.35 -8.44
N ILE A 27 23.04 -13.92 -9.00
CA ILE A 27 24.40 -13.42 -8.81
C ILE A 27 24.54 -12.00 -9.39
N GLU A 28 24.10 -11.77 -10.63
CA GLU A 28 24.17 -10.45 -11.25
C GLU A 28 23.26 -9.43 -10.55
N ALA A 29 22.07 -9.84 -10.10
CA ALA A 29 21.19 -8.99 -9.32
C ALA A 29 21.85 -8.53 -8.01
N LYS A 30 22.55 -9.42 -7.30
CA LYS A 30 23.30 -9.08 -6.08
C LYS A 30 24.45 -8.12 -6.37
N LYS A 31 25.30 -8.42 -7.36
CA LYS A 31 26.42 -7.56 -7.76
C LYS A 31 25.94 -6.15 -8.13
N ARG A 32 24.84 -6.07 -8.87
CA ARG A 32 24.23 -4.78 -9.23
C ARG A 32 23.69 -4.03 -8.03
N GLY A 33 22.94 -4.72 -7.18
CA GLY A 33 22.42 -4.16 -5.95
C GLY A 33 23.54 -3.56 -5.10
N GLU A 34 24.65 -4.30 -4.94
CA GLU A 34 25.85 -3.84 -4.25
C GLU A 34 26.46 -2.58 -4.90
N ARG A 35 26.67 -2.57 -6.23
CA ARG A 35 27.19 -1.39 -6.94
C ARG A 35 26.35 -0.13 -6.69
N ILE A 36 25.02 -0.29 -6.62
CA ILE A 36 24.09 0.82 -6.40
C ILE A 36 24.09 1.23 -4.92
N ALA A 37 23.93 0.27 -4.00
CA ALA A 37 23.81 0.54 -2.56
C ALA A 37 25.11 1.08 -1.95
N GLN A 38 26.26 0.63 -2.46
CA GLN A 38 27.57 1.11 -2.00
C GLN A 38 28.01 2.41 -2.65
N ASN A 39 27.32 2.88 -3.70
CA ASN A 39 27.64 4.13 -4.38
C ASN A 39 27.59 5.32 -3.39
N PRO A 40 28.65 6.13 -3.28
CA PRO A 40 28.70 7.27 -2.34
C PRO A 40 27.55 8.26 -2.51
N VAL A 41 27.16 8.55 -3.75
CA VAL A 41 26.04 9.46 -4.08
C VAL A 41 24.72 8.88 -3.58
N MET A 42 24.49 7.57 -3.76
CA MET A 42 23.29 6.92 -3.23
C MET A 42 23.24 6.98 -1.69
N LYS A 43 24.37 6.78 -1.01
CA LYS A 43 24.47 6.92 0.45
C LYS A 43 24.12 8.35 0.91
N GLN A 44 24.58 9.36 0.17
CA GLN A 44 24.19 10.76 0.43
C GLN A 44 22.68 10.97 0.24
N ILE A 45 22.09 10.46 -0.85
CA ILE A 45 20.65 10.55 -1.11
C ILE A 45 19.83 9.97 0.05
N ILE A 46 20.22 8.80 0.55
CA ILE A 46 19.55 8.15 1.68
C ILE A 46 19.76 8.92 2.99
N SER A 47 20.95 9.45 3.25
CA SER A 47 21.22 10.28 4.43
C SER A 47 20.32 11.52 4.48
N VAL A 48 20.12 12.18 3.34
CA VAL A 48 19.23 13.35 3.20
C VAL A 48 17.78 12.97 3.48
N LEU A 49 17.33 11.83 2.96
CA LEU A 49 15.99 11.32 3.22
C LEU A 49 15.77 11.04 4.71
N GLU A 50 16.69 10.30 5.33
CA GLU A 50 16.61 9.94 6.74
C GLU A 50 16.64 11.19 7.62
N LYS A 51 17.46 12.19 7.30
CA LYS A 51 17.44 13.49 7.98
C LYS A 51 16.08 14.16 7.84
N PHE A 52 15.51 14.24 6.64
CA PHE A 52 14.19 14.84 6.41
C PHE A 52 13.09 14.17 7.25
N ILE A 53 13.04 12.82 7.24
CA ILE A 53 12.06 12.04 8.01
C ILE A 53 12.19 12.32 9.52
N ARG A 54 13.43 12.39 10.04
CA ARG A 54 13.72 12.70 11.44
C ARG A 54 13.25 14.11 11.82
N ASP A 55 13.66 15.11 11.04
CA ASP A 55 13.38 16.51 11.34
C ASP A 55 11.87 16.79 11.33
N LYS A 56 11.17 16.23 10.34
CA LYS A 56 9.70 16.34 10.23
C LYS A 56 8.95 15.42 11.19
N LYS A 57 9.64 14.48 11.84
CA LYS A 57 9.06 13.44 12.71
C LYS A 57 7.91 12.72 12.00
N LEU A 58 8.18 12.26 10.77
CA LEU A 58 7.28 11.43 9.95
C LEU A 58 7.40 9.96 10.35
N VAL A 59 6.36 9.17 10.08
CA VAL A 59 6.24 7.80 10.58
C VAL A 59 6.40 6.79 9.46
N CYS A 60 7.51 6.07 9.45
CA CYS A 60 7.78 5.00 8.49
C CYS A 60 6.82 3.82 8.67
N TYR A 61 6.44 3.16 7.58
CA TYR A 61 5.60 1.96 7.58
C TYR A 61 6.14 0.89 6.61
N GLY A 62 5.36 -0.15 6.36
CA GLY A 62 5.65 -1.13 5.32
C GLY A 62 6.83 -2.05 5.64
N GLY A 63 7.49 -2.55 4.58
CA GLY A 63 8.57 -3.53 4.72
C GLY A 63 9.77 -2.98 5.47
N THR A 64 10.16 -1.73 5.18
CA THR A 64 11.31 -1.06 5.79
C THR A 64 11.08 -0.81 7.27
N ALA A 65 9.87 -0.42 7.67
CA ALA A 65 9.54 -0.30 9.09
C ALA A 65 9.61 -1.64 9.82
N ILE A 66 9.03 -2.72 9.26
CA ILE A 66 9.11 -4.06 9.85
C ILE A 66 10.58 -4.48 9.98
N ASN A 67 11.39 -4.29 8.94
CA ASN A 67 12.81 -4.65 8.95
C ASN A 67 13.56 -3.94 10.08
N ASN A 68 13.46 -2.60 10.13
CA ASN A 68 14.33 -1.82 11.00
C ASN A 68 14.00 -1.97 12.50
N ILE A 69 12.75 -2.31 12.84
CA ILE A 69 12.38 -2.57 14.25
C ILE A 69 12.77 -3.97 14.73
N LEU A 70 13.22 -4.87 13.84
CA LEU A 70 13.68 -6.20 14.22
C LEU A 70 15.12 -6.17 14.73
N PRO A 71 15.53 -7.16 15.54
CA PRO A 71 16.94 -7.43 15.82
C PRO A 71 17.72 -7.61 14.52
N GLU A 72 18.98 -7.18 14.49
CA GLU A 72 19.82 -7.19 13.28
C GLU A 72 19.92 -8.57 12.64
N SER A 73 20.05 -9.63 13.44
CA SER A 73 20.12 -11.03 12.98
C SER A 73 18.86 -11.53 12.27
N GLU A 74 17.73 -10.84 12.45
CA GLU A 74 16.42 -11.22 11.92
C GLU A 74 15.93 -10.20 10.86
N GLN A 75 16.76 -9.22 10.50
CA GLN A 75 16.48 -8.31 9.39
C GLN A 75 16.58 -9.06 8.06
N PHE A 76 15.60 -8.81 7.19
CA PHE A 76 15.47 -9.48 5.89
C PHE A 76 15.86 -8.60 4.70
N TYR A 77 16.20 -7.33 4.93
CA TYR A 77 16.82 -6.46 3.94
C TYR A 77 18.30 -6.28 4.25
N ASN A 78 19.13 -6.36 3.21
CA ASN A 78 20.56 -6.16 3.33
C ASN A 78 20.94 -4.78 2.77
N ARG A 79 21.27 -3.83 3.65
CA ARG A 79 21.63 -2.45 3.26
C ARG A 79 22.89 -2.37 2.40
N ASN A 80 23.72 -3.41 2.38
CA ASN A 80 24.88 -3.46 1.50
C ASN A 80 24.53 -3.86 0.06
N LEU A 81 23.35 -4.46 -0.15
CA LEU A 81 22.91 -4.97 -1.45
C LEU A 81 21.66 -4.26 -1.98
N GLU A 82 20.87 -3.64 -1.11
CA GLU A 82 19.55 -3.11 -1.46
C GLU A 82 19.38 -1.68 -0.96
N ILE A 83 18.80 -0.82 -1.81
CA ILE A 83 18.35 0.51 -1.39
C ILE A 83 17.10 0.32 -0.50
N PRO A 84 17.05 0.93 0.69
CA PRO A 84 15.86 0.91 1.51
C PRO A 84 14.67 1.57 0.80
N ASP A 85 13.55 0.86 0.69
CA ASP A 85 12.29 1.39 0.15
C ASP A 85 11.55 2.14 1.26
N TYR A 86 11.80 3.44 1.38
CA TYR A 86 11.23 4.24 2.46
C TYR A 86 9.78 4.66 2.15
N ASP A 87 8.86 3.91 2.75
CA ASP A 87 7.46 4.24 2.90
C ASP A 87 7.21 5.01 4.20
N PHE A 88 6.64 6.21 4.16
CA PHE A 88 6.25 6.94 5.38
C PHE A 88 4.96 7.73 5.26
N PHE A 89 4.25 7.83 6.38
CA PHE A 89 3.03 8.63 6.50
C PHE A 89 3.37 10.09 6.75
N SER A 90 2.55 10.96 6.17
CA SER A 90 2.54 12.39 6.45
C SER A 90 1.11 12.93 6.51
N PRO A 91 0.78 13.84 7.45
CA PRO A 91 -0.47 14.58 7.43
C PRO A 91 -0.49 15.69 6.36
N ASN A 92 0.63 15.93 5.67
CA ASN A 92 0.84 17.00 4.70
C ASN A 92 1.61 16.51 3.44
N ALA A 93 1.29 15.30 2.98
CA ALA A 93 2.15 14.52 2.08
C ALA A 93 2.55 15.22 0.76
N ILE A 94 1.68 16.05 0.18
CA ILE A 94 2.03 16.82 -1.05
C ILE A 94 3.17 17.79 -0.79
N ASN A 95 3.07 18.56 0.29
CA ASN A 95 4.03 19.62 0.56
C ASN A 95 5.35 19.00 1.03
N ASP A 96 5.29 17.93 1.83
CA ASP A 96 6.49 17.21 2.22
C ASP A 96 7.20 16.57 1.01
N ALA A 97 6.46 16.07 0.02
CA ALA A 97 7.05 15.56 -1.22
C ALA A 97 7.75 16.66 -2.04
N LYS A 98 7.13 17.85 -2.13
CA LYS A 98 7.74 19.00 -2.82
C LYS A 98 8.97 19.50 -2.07
N GLU A 99 8.89 19.64 -0.76
CA GLU A 99 9.99 20.10 0.08
C GLU A 99 11.18 19.16 0.02
N LEU A 100 10.94 17.84 0.04
CA LEU A 100 12.01 16.85 -0.12
C LEU A 100 12.66 16.96 -1.49
N ALA A 101 11.88 17.11 -2.57
CA ALA A 101 12.41 17.38 -3.90
C ALA A 101 13.22 18.69 -3.95
N ASP A 102 12.76 19.74 -3.28
CA ASP A 102 13.48 21.01 -3.19
C ASP A 102 14.80 20.86 -2.42
N ILE A 103 14.85 20.04 -1.37
CA ILE A 103 16.09 19.78 -0.63
C ILE A 103 17.11 19.09 -1.55
N TYR A 104 16.71 18.05 -2.28
CA TYR A 104 17.61 17.35 -3.20
C TYR A 104 18.12 18.28 -4.31
N PHE A 105 17.22 19.01 -4.96
CA PHE A 105 17.64 19.93 -6.01
C PHE A 105 18.59 21.02 -5.48
N ARG A 106 18.31 21.56 -4.30
CA ARG A 106 19.17 22.56 -3.69
C ARG A 106 20.57 22.05 -3.32
N GLN A 107 20.71 20.74 -3.13
CA GLN A 107 21.99 20.07 -2.88
C GLN A 107 22.74 19.69 -4.17
N GLY A 108 22.19 20.00 -5.35
CA GLY A 108 22.87 19.80 -6.63
C GLY A 108 22.63 18.44 -7.30
N PHE A 109 21.69 17.64 -6.79
CA PHE A 109 21.22 16.44 -7.49
C PHE A 109 20.41 16.82 -8.74
N SER A 110 20.51 16.00 -9.79
CA SER A 110 19.78 16.19 -11.04
C SER A 110 18.54 15.29 -11.13
N ASP A 111 17.69 15.55 -12.13
CA ASP A 111 16.54 14.69 -12.45
C ASP A 111 15.63 14.43 -11.24
N VAL A 112 15.41 15.48 -10.44
CA VAL A 112 14.59 15.41 -9.24
C VAL A 112 13.11 15.62 -9.62
N GLU A 113 12.23 14.72 -9.21
CA GLU A 113 10.79 14.85 -9.49
C GLU A 113 9.95 14.35 -8.31
N ALA A 114 8.98 15.14 -7.87
CA ALA A 114 7.90 14.66 -7.01
C ALA A 114 6.62 14.48 -7.84
N LYS A 115 6.01 13.29 -7.81
CA LYS A 115 4.78 13.00 -8.56
C LYS A 115 3.78 12.14 -7.80
N ALA A 116 2.51 12.21 -8.20
CA ALA A 116 1.47 11.35 -7.65
C ALA A 116 1.71 9.88 -8.00
N GLY A 117 1.63 9.00 -7.00
CA GLY A 117 1.69 7.55 -7.15
C GLY A 117 0.43 6.98 -7.79
N VAL A 118 0.39 5.65 -8.01
CA VAL A 118 -0.79 4.98 -8.61
C VAL A 118 -2.02 5.11 -7.71
N HIS A 119 -1.83 4.92 -6.40
CA HIS A 119 -2.88 5.09 -5.39
C HIS A 119 -3.06 6.57 -5.04
N TYR A 120 -4.31 7.00 -4.90
CA TYR A 120 -4.63 8.36 -4.49
C TYR A 120 -4.08 8.64 -3.08
N GLY A 121 -3.50 9.82 -2.89
CA GLY A 121 -2.93 10.22 -1.60
C GLY A 121 -1.49 9.76 -1.35
N THR A 122 -0.90 8.94 -2.21
CA THR A 122 0.54 8.60 -2.16
C THR A 122 1.31 9.40 -3.20
N TYR A 123 2.45 9.96 -2.81
CA TYR A 123 3.35 10.72 -3.68
C TYR A 123 4.74 10.10 -3.65
N LYS A 124 5.42 10.15 -4.78
CA LYS A 124 6.71 9.51 -5.00
C LYS A 124 7.75 10.58 -5.29
N VAL A 125 8.90 10.51 -4.63
CA VAL A 125 10.05 11.39 -4.91
C VAL A 125 11.13 10.60 -5.63
N PHE A 126 11.58 11.13 -6.76
CA PHE A 126 12.63 10.58 -7.60
C PHE A 126 13.87 11.48 -7.55
N VAL A 127 15.05 10.86 -7.53
CA VAL A 127 16.35 11.53 -7.62
C VAL A 127 17.24 10.68 -8.51
N ASN A 128 17.88 11.27 -9.52
CA ASN A 128 18.70 10.54 -10.50
C ASN A 128 17.96 9.30 -11.07
N PHE A 129 16.65 9.45 -11.34
CA PHE A 129 15.73 8.40 -11.80
C PHE A 129 15.41 7.25 -10.82
N PHE A 130 16.03 7.21 -9.64
CA PHE A 130 15.65 6.26 -8.59
C PHE A 130 14.42 6.77 -7.84
N GLN A 131 13.46 5.88 -7.55
CA GLN A 131 12.37 6.19 -6.61
C GLN A 131 12.94 6.08 -5.20
N ILE A 132 13.06 7.22 -4.51
CA ILE A 132 13.74 7.30 -3.21
C ILE A 132 12.75 7.20 -2.04
N ALA A 133 11.52 7.67 -2.22
CA ALA A 133 10.53 7.69 -1.15
C ALA A 133 9.08 7.60 -1.66
N ASP A 134 8.25 6.92 -0.87
CA ASP A 134 6.79 6.91 -0.96
C ASP A 134 6.19 7.61 0.26
N ILE A 135 5.51 8.73 0.01
CA ILE A 135 4.93 9.60 1.02
C ILE A 135 3.42 9.48 0.96
N THR A 136 2.82 8.83 1.95
CA THR A 136 1.38 8.56 1.97
C THR A 136 0.65 9.52 2.90
N GLN A 137 -0.37 10.19 2.37
CA GLN A 137 -1.26 11.06 3.12
C GLN A 137 -2.02 10.25 4.17
N LEU A 138 -1.95 10.69 5.42
CA LEU A 138 -2.71 10.13 6.52
C LEU A 138 -3.59 11.20 7.17
N ASP A 139 -4.75 10.82 7.70
CA ASP A 139 -5.58 11.73 8.49
C ASP A 139 -4.80 12.23 9.72
N SER A 140 -4.96 13.50 10.07
CA SER A 140 -4.19 14.13 11.14
C SER A 140 -4.36 13.48 12.52
N LYS A 141 -5.57 13.00 12.85
CA LYS A 141 -5.84 12.31 14.12
C LYS A 141 -5.20 10.94 14.13
N LEU A 142 -5.41 10.17 13.06
CA LEU A 142 -4.77 8.86 12.92
C LEU A 142 -3.24 8.98 12.92
N PHE A 143 -2.67 9.95 12.19
CA PHE A 143 -1.23 10.21 12.19
C PHE A 143 -0.71 10.55 13.59
N SER A 144 -1.42 11.41 14.33
CA SER A 144 -1.04 11.77 15.69
C SER A 144 -1.05 10.54 16.62
N SER A 145 -2.08 9.69 16.49
CA SER A 145 -2.19 8.42 17.22
C SER A 145 -1.02 7.48 16.93
N LEU A 146 -0.68 7.28 15.65
CA LEU A 146 0.46 6.44 15.25
C LEU A 146 1.78 7.02 15.77
N LYS A 147 1.97 8.34 15.62
CA LYS A 147 3.17 9.04 16.07
C LYS A 147 3.42 8.89 17.57
N ARG A 148 2.37 8.98 18.40
CA ARG A 148 2.49 8.79 19.86
C ARG A 148 2.89 7.38 20.26
N ASN A 149 2.53 6.38 19.45
CA ASN A 149 2.79 4.96 19.74
C ASN A 149 3.97 4.40 18.92
N ALA A 150 4.66 5.24 18.14
CA ALA A 150 5.70 4.82 17.23
C ALA A 150 6.94 4.33 17.98
N LEU A 151 7.64 3.35 17.39
CA LEU A 151 8.97 2.95 17.88
C LEU A 151 10.00 3.92 17.31
N VAL A 152 10.94 4.34 18.17
CA VAL A 152 12.04 5.22 17.76
C VAL A 152 13.30 4.39 17.62
N LYS A 153 13.93 4.41 16.44
CA LYS A 153 15.28 3.85 16.22
C LYS A 153 16.06 4.82 15.35
N ASP A 154 17.29 5.16 15.77
CA ASP A 154 18.13 6.17 15.12
C ASP A 154 17.43 7.52 14.91
N LYS A 155 16.56 7.89 15.87
CA LYS A 155 15.67 9.07 15.85
C LYS A 155 14.60 9.05 14.74
N ILE A 156 14.49 7.98 13.95
CA ILE A 156 13.41 7.77 12.98
C ILE A 156 12.23 7.10 13.70
N LEU A 157 11.01 7.55 13.39
CA LEU A 157 9.78 6.97 13.90
C LEU A 157 9.30 5.85 12.97
N TYR A 158 9.08 4.67 13.53
CA TYR A 158 8.51 3.52 12.84
C TYR A 158 7.12 3.20 13.39
N SER A 159 6.21 2.83 12.50
CA SER A 159 4.83 2.51 12.85
C SER A 159 4.77 1.48 13.98
N PRO A 160 3.82 1.61 14.92
CA PRO A 160 3.69 0.68 16.03
C PRO A 160 3.51 -0.77 15.53
N PRO A 161 4.06 -1.80 16.21
CA PRO A 161 3.95 -3.18 15.76
C PRO A 161 2.51 -3.65 15.50
N ASN A 162 1.55 -3.20 16.32
CA ASN A 162 0.13 -3.54 16.13
C ASN A 162 -0.48 -2.88 14.88
N PHE A 163 -0.01 -1.71 14.46
CA PHE A 163 -0.42 -1.11 13.19
C PHE A 163 0.21 -1.83 11.99
N LEU A 164 1.47 -2.26 12.11
CA LEU A 164 2.12 -3.10 11.10
C LEU A 164 1.40 -4.45 10.96
N ARG A 165 1.01 -5.09 12.07
CA ARG A 165 0.13 -6.28 12.06
C ARG A 165 -1.18 -5.99 11.36
N MET A 166 -1.83 -4.87 11.67
CA MET A 166 -3.09 -4.48 11.04
C MET A 166 -2.96 -4.49 9.51
N ALA A 167 -1.93 -3.82 8.98
CA ALA A 167 -1.70 -3.76 7.54
C ALA A 167 -1.45 -5.16 6.93
N MET A 168 -0.71 -6.04 7.61
CA MET A 168 -0.48 -7.40 7.13
C MET A 168 -1.75 -8.27 7.16
N TYR A 169 -2.54 -8.18 8.23
CA TYR A 169 -3.84 -8.85 8.31
C TYR A 169 -4.82 -8.31 7.26
N LEU A 170 -4.77 -7.02 6.97
CA LEU A 170 -5.58 -6.40 5.93
C LEU A 170 -5.30 -7.03 4.56
N GLU A 171 -4.04 -7.19 4.18
CA GLU A 171 -3.65 -7.87 2.94
C GLU A 171 -4.11 -9.34 2.90
N LEU A 172 -3.84 -10.09 3.96
CA LEU A 172 -4.24 -11.52 4.07
C LEU A 172 -5.75 -11.72 4.09
N SER A 173 -6.50 -10.71 4.54
CA SER A 173 -7.96 -10.74 4.60
C SER A 173 -8.64 -10.40 3.26
N ARG A 174 -7.89 -9.98 2.23
CA ARG A 174 -8.40 -9.47 0.96
C ARG A 174 -8.10 -10.41 -0.21
N PRO A 175 -8.84 -11.51 -0.40
CA PRO A 175 -8.57 -12.46 -1.49
C PRO A 175 -8.83 -11.87 -2.88
N GLY A 176 -9.59 -10.79 -3.00
CA GLY A 176 -9.73 -10.04 -4.26
C GLY A 176 -8.55 -9.12 -4.57
N GLY A 177 -7.64 -8.90 -3.62
CA GLY A 177 -6.46 -8.03 -3.74
C GLY A 177 -5.28 -8.71 -4.43
N ASP A 178 -4.06 -8.22 -4.15
CA ASP A 178 -2.83 -8.78 -4.72
C ASP A 178 -2.33 -9.99 -3.93
N ILE A 179 -2.86 -11.17 -4.27
CA ILE A 179 -2.52 -12.43 -3.60
C ILE A 179 -1.05 -12.86 -3.80
N SER A 180 -0.34 -12.32 -4.81
CA SER A 180 1.08 -12.62 -5.02
C SER A 180 1.96 -12.21 -3.84
N ARG A 181 1.46 -11.29 -3.01
CA ARG A 181 2.14 -10.77 -1.82
C ARG A 181 1.95 -11.63 -0.58
N TRP A 182 0.94 -12.51 -0.57
CA TRP A 182 0.50 -13.19 0.66
C TRP A 182 1.59 -14.00 1.33
N GLU A 183 2.42 -14.71 0.56
CA GLU A 183 3.54 -15.48 1.10
C GLU A 183 4.52 -14.59 1.86
N LYS A 184 4.95 -13.49 1.23
CA LYS A 184 5.87 -12.51 1.83
C LYS A 184 5.25 -11.82 3.05
N VAL A 185 3.98 -11.44 2.96
CA VAL A 185 3.23 -10.82 4.07
C VAL A 185 3.12 -11.78 5.26
N PHE A 186 2.79 -13.05 5.02
CA PHE A 186 2.64 -14.03 6.08
C PHE A 186 3.97 -14.34 6.79
N LYS A 187 5.07 -14.49 6.03
CA LYS A 187 6.43 -14.66 6.59
C LYS A 187 6.80 -13.50 7.51
N ARG A 188 6.54 -12.25 7.08
CA ARG A 188 6.79 -11.03 7.88
C ARG A 188 5.89 -10.93 9.11
N LEU A 189 4.62 -11.32 8.99
CA LEU A 189 3.69 -11.34 10.12
C LEU A 189 4.17 -12.31 11.20
N ASN A 190 4.60 -13.52 10.81
CA ASN A 190 5.15 -14.49 11.75
C ASN A 190 6.40 -13.95 12.44
N LEU A 191 7.33 -13.39 11.67
CA LEU A 191 8.54 -12.76 12.18
C LEU A 191 8.23 -11.66 13.20
N LEU A 192 7.33 -10.74 12.84
CA LEU A 192 6.90 -9.67 13.73
C LEU A 192 6.22 -10.21 14.99
N ASN A 193 5.43 -11.28 14.89
CA ASN A 193 4.77 -11.90 16.05
C ASN A 193 5.75 -12.61 17.00
N ARG A 194 6.91 -13.09 16.50
CA ARG A 194 7.96 -13.67 17.36
C ARG A 194 8.64 -12.62 18.23
N HIS A 195 8.97 -11.46 17.67
CA HIS A 195 9.72 -10.42 18.39
C HIS A 195 8.83 -9.43 19.14
N TYR A 196 7.61 -9.22 18.65
CA TYR A 196 6.64 -8.34 19.27
C TYR A 196 5.39 -9.17 19.57
N SER A 197 5.30 -9.80 20.73
CA SER A 197 4.12 -10.61 21.05
C SER A 197 2.88 -9.73 21.15
N LEU A 198 1.75 -10.17 20.58
CA LEU A 198 0.46 -9.54 20.79
C LEU A 198 -0.05 -9.90 22.19
N LYS A 199 0.24 -9.04 23.17
CA LYS A 199 -0.18 -9.19 24.57
C LYS A 199 -0.97 -7.96 25.00
N ALA A 200 -2.07 -8.20 25.69
CA ALA A 200 -2.85 -7.22 26.40
C ALA A 200 -2.57 -7.34 27.91
N VAL A 201 -2.82 -6.27 28.64
CA VAL A 201 -2.69 -6.23 30.11
C VAL A 201 -4.06 -6.23 30.73
N ASN A 202 -4.25 -7.03 31.78
CA ASN A 202 -5.47 -7.13 32.58
C ASN A 202 -6.73 -7.40 31.72
N CYS A 203 -6.76 -8.58 31.11
CA CYS A 203 -7.91 -9.11 30.38
C CYS A 203 -8.85 -9.92 31.28
N ASP A 204 -9.20 -9.39 32.44
CA ASP A 204 -10.11 -10.02 33.39
C ASP A 204 -11.57 -9.63 33.10
N PRO A 205 -12.54 -10.55 33.27
CA PRO A 205 -13.95 -10.27 33.03
C PRO A 205 -14.52 -9.09 33.84
N ASP A 206 -14.04 -8.87 35.06
CA ASP A 206 -14.63 -7.90 35.99
C ASP A 206 -14.30 -6.45 35.60
N THR A 207 -13.08 -6.17 35.16
CA THR A 207 -12.70 -4.87 34.58
C THR A 207 -13.65 -4.48 33.43
N PHE A 208 -14.02 -5.43 32.57
CA PHE A 208 -14.83 -5.11 31.40
C PHE A 208 -16.33 -5.17 31.64
N LYS A 209 -16.79 -5.96 32.60
CA LYS A 209 -18.15 -5.82 33.17
C LYS A 209 -18.36 -4.38 33.61
N HIS A 210 -17.43 -3.79 34.36
CA HIS A 210 -17.52 -2.37 34.74
C HIS A 210 -17.53 -1.41 33.54
N SER A 211 -16.80 -1.72 32.45
CA SER A 211 -16.86 -0.94 31.20
C SER A 211 -18.19 -1.07 30.45
N LEU A 212 -18.88 -2.21 30.61
CA LEU A 212 -20.19 -2.49 30.02
C LEU A 212 -21.33 -1.96 30.90
N THR A 213 -21.19 -1.94 32.24
CA THR A 213 -22.16 -1.38 33.19
C THR A 213 -22.07 0.14 33.31
N ALA A 214 -20.93 0.74 32.96
CA ALA A 214 -20.84 2.20 32.73
C ALA A 214 -21.69 2.66 31.53
N ARG A 215 -22.19 1.74 30.70
CA ARG A 215 -23.25 2.04 29.73
C ARG A 215 -24.56 2.09 30.51
N SER A 216 -25.15 3.29 30.57
CA SER A 216 -26.41 3.59 31.26
C SER A 216 -27.39 2.41 31.20
N TYR A 217 -27.79 1.94 32.38
CA TYR A 217 -28.73 0.84 32.60
C TYR A 217 -30.06 1.15 31.91
N ASN A 218 -30.23 0.65 30.69
CA ASN A 218 -31.50 0.70 29.99
C ASN A 218 -32.32 -0.53 30.37
N LYS A 219 -33.32 -0.35 31.24
CA LYS A 219 -34.25 -1.41 31.69
C LYS A 219 -34.88 -2.16 30.52
N GLN A 220 -35.31 -1.45 29.48
CA GLN A 220 -35.93 -2.03 28.30
C GLN A 220 -34.95 -2.92 27.53
N PHE A 221 -33.69 -2.49 27.36
CA PHE A 221 -32.68 -3.32 26.71
C PHE A 221 -32.43 -4.62 27.47
N GLN A 222 -32.39 -4.58 28.81
CA GLN A 222 -32.12 -5.79 29.60
C GLN A 222 -33.28 -6.80 29.51
N TYR A 223 -34.52 -6.32 29.59
CA TYR A 223 -35.71 -7.18 29.49
C TYR A 223 -35.89 -7.75 28.07
N GLU A 224 -35.67 -6.93 27.05
CA GLU A 224 -35.88 -7.29 25.63
C GLU A 224 -34.59 -7.78 24.93
N LYS A 225 -33.53 -8.09 25.70
CA LYS A 225 -32.19 -8.38 25.17
C LYS A 225 -32.21 -9.50 24.13
N GLU A 226 -32.91 -10.60 24.42
CA GLU A 226 -33.00 -11.75 23.53
C GLU A 226 -33.76 -11.40 22.24
N LYS A 227 -34.85 -10.65 22.37
CA LYS A 227 -35.68 -10.19 21.24
C LYS A 227 -34.90 -9.26 20.31
N ILE A 228 -34.18 -8.30 20.86
CA ILE A 228 -33.28 -7.39 20.12
C ILE A 228 -32.22 -8.19 19.37
N GLN A 229 -31.51 -9.08 20.07
CA GLN A 229 -30.44 -9.88 19.45
C GLN A 229 -30.96 -10.79 18.35
N THR A 230 -32.08 -11.45 18.57
CA THR A 230 -32.68 -12.37 17.60
C THR A 230 -33.12 -11.62 16.34
N THR A 231 -33.68 -10.42 16.52
CA THR A 231 -34.05 -9.53 15.41
C THR A 231 -32.84 -9.17 14.55
N ILE A 232 -31.75 -8.71 15.17
CA ILE A 232 -30.53 -8.32 14.44
C ILE A 232 -29.88 -9.53 13.76
N LYS A 233 -29.82 -10.69 14.42
CA LYS A 233 -29.32 -11.95 13.82
C LYS A 233 -30.14 -12.35 12.60
N ASN A 234 -31.46 -12.25 12.67
CA ASN A 234 -32.36 -12.59 11.56
C ASN A 234 -32.14 -11.68 10.36
N ILE A 235 -32.01 -10.37 10.59
CA ILE A 235 -31.72 -9.39 9.53
C ILE A 235 -30.35 -9.69 8.91
N ALA A 236 -29.33 -9.89 9.73
CA ALA A 236 -27.99 -10.20 9.25
C ALA A 236 -27.92 -11.48 8.41
N SER A 237 -28.67 -12.53 8.79
CA SER A 237 -28.78 -13.75 7.99
C SER A 237 -29.54 -13.51 6.69
N LYS A 238 -30.70 -12.84 6.73
CA LYS A 238 -31.56 -12.52 5.57
C LYS A 238 -30.84 -11.67 4.54
N GLU A 239 -30.16 -10.62 4.97
CA GLU A 239 -29.37 -9.70 4.13
C GLU A 239 -27.98 -10.24 3.79
N LYS A 240 -27.63 -11.43 4.30
CA LYS A 240 -26.33 -12.09 4.11
C LYS A 240 -25.15 -11.18 4.50
N LEU A 241 -25.29 -10.47 5.61
CA LEU A 241 -24.27 -9.62 6.22
C LEU A 241 -23.17 -10.45 6.88
N VAL A 242 -22.01 -9.84 7.13
CA VAL A 242 -20.88 -10.49 7.80
C VAL A 242 -20.72 -9.93 9.21
N PHE A 243 -20.70 -10.80 10.22
CA PHE A 243 -20.37 -10.41 11.59
C PHE A 243 -18.86 -10.26 11.74
N ILE A 244 -18.43 -9.12 12.27
CA ILE A 244 -17.02 -8.82 12.58
C ILE A 244 -16.79 -8.51 14.06
N GLY A 245 -17.86 -8.52 14.86
CA GLY A 245 -17.90 -7.94 16.21
C GLY A 245 -18.22 -8.92 17.32
N GLY A 246 -18.98 -8.45 18.32
CA GLY A 246 -19.41 -9.20 19.49
C GLY A 246 -19.91 -10.61 19.19
N TYR A 247 -20.90 -10.75 18.31
CA TYR A 247 -21.42 -12.08 17.94
C TYR A 247 -20.37 -12.98 17.28
N ALA A 248 -19.47 -12.44 16.45
CA ALA A 248 -18.37 -13.21 15.90
C ALA A 248 -17.43 -13.71 17.01
N ASN A 249 -17.10 -12.85 17.98
CA ASN A 249 -16.27 -13.22 19.13
C ASN A 249 -16.94 -14.32 19.98
N VAL A 250 -18.25 -14.26 20.23
CA VAL A 250 -19.01 -15.32 20.92
C VAL A 250 -18.91 -16.66 20.18
N LEU A 251 -18.88 -16.65 18.85
CA LEU A 251 -18.72 -17.88 18.08
C LEU A 251 -17.30 -18.44 18.18
N TYR A 252 -16.30 -17.57 18.12
CA TYR A 252 -14.88 -17.94 18.29
C TYR A 252 -14.53 -18.36 19.73
N SER A 253 -15.24 -17.85 20.75
CA SER A 253 -14.97 -18.14 22.17
C SER A 253 -15.12 -19.62 22.53
N ARG A 254 -15.85 -20.39 21.73
CA ARG A 254 -16.02 -21.84 21.88
C ARG A 254 -14.70 -22.63 21.76
N TYR A 255 -13.66 -21.99 21.23
CA TYR A 255 -12.31 -22.55 21.10
C TYR A 255 -11.35 -22.10 22.22
N LEU A 256 -11.85 -21.37 23.23
CA LEU A 256 -11.10 -20.95 24.42
C LEU A 256 -11.45 -21.82 25.63
N GLN A 257 -10.63 -21.71 26.69
CA GLN A 257 -10.92 -22.33 27.98
C GLN A 257 -12.07 -21.61 28.71
N ASN A 258 -12.73 -22.29 29.66
CA ASN A 258 -13.97 -21.80 30.28
C ASN A 258 -13.82 -20.43 30.99
N ASN A 259 -12.68 -20.17 31.62
CA ASN A 259 -12.37 -18.88 32.27
C ASN A 259 -12.25 -17.73 31.25
N GLU A 260 -11.57 -17.95 30.13
CA GLU A 260 -11.42 -16.98 29.03
C GLU A 260 -12.73 -16.79 28.26
N ARG A 261 -13.58 -17.83 28.20
CA ARG A 261 -14.84 -17.81 27.47
C ARG A 261 -15.87 -16.86 28.11
N ARG A 262 -15.95 -16.82 29.44
CA ARG A 262 -16.87 -15.91 30.18
C ARG A 262 -16.72 -14.44 29.76
N TYR A 263 -15.51 -14.02 29.40
CA TYR A 263 -15.22 -12.66 28.90
C TYR A 263 -15.98 -12.31 27.61
N LEU A 264 -16.28 -13.30 26.75
CA LEU A 264 -16.86 -13.08 25.43
C LEU A 264 -18.38 -13.29 25.41
N GLU A 265 -18.96 -13.91 26.44
CA GLU A 265 -20.40 -14.24 26.50
C GLU A 265 -21.29 -13.00 26.80
N GLU A 266 -20.70 -11.94 27.35
CA GLU A 266 -21.42 -10.70 27.70
C GLU A 266 -21.53 -9.69 26.56
N ILE A 267 -21.11 -10.01 25.33
CA ILE A 267 -21.02 -9.03 24.25
C ILE A 267 -22.18 -9.16 23.24
N PRO A 268 -23.32 -8.49 23.44
CA PRO A 268 -24.43 -8.53 22.50
C PRO A 268 -24.39 -7.42 21.44
N ASP A 269 -23.34 -6.60 21.38
CA ASP A 269 -23.20 -5.59 20.33
C ASP A 269 -22.85 -6.27 19.00
N PHE A 270 -23.55 -5.90 17.92
CA PHE A 270 -23.30 -6.45 16.60
C PHE A 270 -22.47 -5.49 15.75
N ASP A 271 -21.23 -5.87 15.41
CA ASP A 271 -20.51 -5.20 14.31
C ASP A 271 -20.75 -5.99 13.01
N LEU A 272 -21.30 -5.31 12.01
CA LEU A 272 -21.77 -5.90 10.75
C LEU A 272 -21.11 -5.22 9.56
N LEU A 273 -20.67 -5.99 8.57
CA LEU A 273 -20.38 -5.48 7.23
C LEU A 273 -21.62 -5.53 6.36
N SER A 274 -21.99 -4.37 5.77
CA SER A 274 -23.07 -4.22 4.81
C SER A 274 -22.62 -3.36 3.63
N ASN A 275 -22.92 -3.79 2.40
CA ASN A 275 -22.73 -2.96 1.21
C ASN A 275 -23.64 -1.72 1.20
N SER A 276 -24.73 -1.74 1.98
CA SER A 276 -25.72 -0.66 2.11
C SER A 276 -25.98 -0.35 3.59
N PRO A 277 -25.01 0.18 4.35
CA PRO A 277 -25.09 0.23 5.80
C PRO A 277 -26.22 1.12 6.34
N ASP A 278 -26.56 2.21 5.63
CA ASP A 278 -27.73 3.07 5.97
C ASP A 278 -29.04 2.29 5.88
N LYS A 279 -29.24 1.56 4.78
CA LYS A 279 -30.45 0.74 4.56
C LYS A 279 -30.56 -0.37 5.61
N THR A 280 -29.45 -1.05 5.90
CA THR A 280 -29.40 -2.08 6.94
C THR A 280 -29.70 -1.49 8.32
N ALA A 281 -29.15 -0.32 8.66
CA ALA A 281 -29.43 0.34 9.94
C ALA A 281 -30.92 0.72 10.08
N LYS A 282 -31.52 1.25 9.01
CA LYS A 282 -32.98 1.54 8.95
C LYS A 282 -33.82 0.27 9.07
N ALA A 283 -33.45 -0.80 8.37
CA ALA A 283 -34.13 -2.09 8.47
C ALA A 283 -34.08 -2.68 9.89
N ILE A 284 -32.94 -2.54 10.59
CA ILE A 284 -32.82 -2.91 12.01
C ILE A 284 -33.78 -2.07 12.85
N LYS A 285 -33.79 -0.75 12.69
CA LYS A 285 -34.69 0.14 13.42
C LYS A 285 -36.16 -0.24 13.21
N GLU A 286 -36.60 -0.32 11.97
CA GLU A 286 -38.00 -0.65 11.62
C GLU A 286 -38.43 -2.02 12.16
N ALA A 287 -37.55 -3.03 12.11
CA ALA A 287 -37.86 -4.38 12.60
C ALA A 287 -37.95 -4.46 14.13
N LEU A 288 -37.19 -3.63 14.85
CA LEU A 288 -37.27 -3.49 16.29
C LEU A 288 -38.53 -2.70 16.69
N GLU A 289 -38.87 -1.63 15.97
CA GLU A 289 -40.10 -0.85 16.20
C GLU A 289 -41.36 -1.69 16.00
N LYS A 290 -41.39 -2.55 14.98
CA LYS A 290 -42.48 -3.55 14.76
C LYS A 290 -42.63 -4.58 15.88
N GLN A 291 -41.65 -4.63 16.78
CA GLN A 291 -41.61 -5.52 17.93
C GLN A 291 -41.82 -4.74 19.24
N ASP A 292 -42.42 -3.55 19.16
CA ASP A 292 -42.72 -2.67 20.29
C ASP A 292 -41.48 -2.18 21.06
N ILE A 293 -40.30 -2.31 20.47
CA ILE A 293 -39.06 -1.76 21.02
C ILE A 293 -39.01 -0.28 20.64
N ARG A 294 -39.07 0.59 21.65
CA ARG A 294 -39.06 2.06 21.49
C ARG A 294 -37.68 2.67 21.68
N ASN A 295 -37.58 3.98 21.42
CA ASN A 295 -36.38 4.81 21.61
C ASN A 295 -35.17 4.36 20.78
N ILE A 296 -35.41 4.02 19.51
CA ILE A 296 -34.35 3.59 18.61
C ILE A 296 -33.81 4.76 17.80
N THR A 297 -32.51 5.01 17.91
CA THR A 297 -31.80 6.05 17.16
C THR A 297 -30.75 5.45 16.25
N ILE A 298 -30.48 6.16 15.15
CA ILE A 298 -29.39 5.84 14.21
C ILE A 298 -28.48 7.05 14.17
N GLU A 299 -27.22 6.87 14.54
CA GLU A 299 -26.20 7.91 14.48
C GLU A 299 -25.19 7.62 13.38
N THR A 300 -24.92 8.61 12.53
CA THR A 300 -23.88 8.52 11.50
C THR A 300 -22.51 8.81 12.10
N LYS A 301 -21.54 7.92 11.84
CA LYS A 301 -20.15 8.06 12.28
C LYS A 301 -19.24 8.35 11.09
N ALA A 302 -18.38 9.34 11.28
CA ALA A 302 -17.48 9.83 10.24
C ALA A 302 -16.47 8.77 9.78
N ALA A 303 -16.17 8.77 8.49
CA ALA A 303 -15.12 7.96 7.89
C ALA A 303 -13.71 8.31 8.43
N ILE A 304 -12.78 7.37 8.24
CA ILE A 304 -11.33 7.59 8.27
C ILE A 304 -10.85 7.28 6.84
N PRO A 305 -10.36 8.28 6.08
CA PRO A 305 -9.95 8.08 4.68
C PRO A 305 -9.06 6.84 4.50
N GLU A 306 -9.30 6.06 3.46
CA GLU A 306 -8.62 4.78 3.12
C GLU A 306 -8.74 3.62 4.13
N TYR A 307 -9.11 3.87 5.40
CA TYR A 307 -9.12 2.84 6.46
C TYR A 307 -10.51 2.44 6.95
N LEU A 308 -11.45 3.38 7.08
CA LEU A 308 -12.81 3.11 7.57
C LEU A 308 -13.83 3.98 6.84
N SER A 309 -14.88 3.37 6.30
CA SER A 309 -15.98 4.12 5.68
C SER A 309 -16.89 4.77 6.72
N THR A 310 -17.73 5.70 6.26
CA THR A 310 -18.88 6.16 7.05
C THR A 310 -19.73 4.96 7.45
N HIS A 311 -20.05 4.87 8.74
CA HIS A 311 -20.79 3.76 9.33
C HIS A 311 -21.87 4.28 10.27
N TYR A 312 -22.76 3.39 10.69
CA TYR A 312 -23.98 3.76 11.42
C TYR A 312 -24.04 2.99 12.73
N GLU A 313 -24.28 3.72 13.81
CA GLU A 313 -24.55 3.16 15.13
C GLU A 313 -26.06 3.13 15.35
N VAL A 314 -26.62 1.96 15.62
CA VAL A 314 -28.01 1.78 16.04
C VAL A 314 -28.02 1.64 17.56
N ARG A 315 -28.86 2.43 18.23
CA ARG A 315 -28.98 2.44 19.70
C ARG A 315 -30.43 2.19 20.12
N VAL A 316 -30.61 1.56 21.27
CA VAL A 316 -31.89 1.45 22.00
C VAL A 316 -31.73 2.25 23.29
N GLY A 317 -32.35 3.43 23.35
CA GLY A 317 -32.02 4.47 24.34
C GLY A 317 -30.53 4.80 24.32
N SER A 318 -29.85 4.63 25.46
CA SER A 318 -28.41 4.86 25.59
C SER A 318 -27.54 3.68 25.18
N GLN A 319 -28.10 2.51 24.89
CA GLN A 319 -27.34 1.29 24.66
C GLN A 319 -27.09 1.08 23.16
N PRO A 320 -25.83 1.06 22.70
CA PRO A 320 -25.51 0.63 21.34
C PRO A 320 -25.90 -0.84 21.16
N VAL A 321 -26.58 -1.16 20.05
CA VAL A 321 -26.99 -2.54 19.73
C VAL A 321 -26.34 -3.03 18.44
N ALA A 322 -26.02 -2.14 17.49
CA ALA A 322 -25.29 -2.52 16.29
C ALA A 322 -24.44 -1.38 15.73
N TYR A 323 -23.28 -1.71 15.17
CA TYR A 323 -22.52 -0.88 14.26
C TYR A 323 -22.52 -1.51 12.87
N VAL A 324 -22.92 -0.74 11.85
CA VAL A 324 -23.02 -1.21 10.47
C VAL A 324 -22.01 -0.48 9.59
N TYR A 325 -20.99 -1.20 9.15
CA TYR A 325 -19.87 -0.67 8.38
C TYR A 325 -19.99 -1.03 6.90
N LYS A 326 -19.61 -0.09 6.02
CA LYS A 326 -19.42 -0.40 4.60
C LYS A 326 -18.01 -0.95 4.36
N PRO A 327 -17.85 -2.14 3.76
CA PRO A 327 -16.52 -2.64 3.43
C PRO A 327 -15.85 -1.74 2.37
N LEU A 328 -14.58 -1.40 2.59
CA LEU A 328 -13.77 -0.65 1.61
C LEU A 328 -13.17 -1.54 0.51
N ALA A 329 -13.15 -2.85 0.76
CA ALA A 329 -12.52 -3.88 -0.06
C ALA A 329 -13.30 -5.20 0.06
N CYS A 330 -12.87 -6.25 -0.64
CA CYS A 330 -13.46 -7.58 -0.45
C CYS A 330 -12.79 -8.27 0.74
N HIS A 331 -13.49 -8.39 1.88
CA HIS A 331 -12.95 -8.98 3.11
C HIS A 331 -13.41 -10.43 3.31
N SER A 332 -12.48 -11.30 3.64
CA SER A 332 -12.72 -12.74 3.77
C SER A 332 -13.67 -13.08 4.94
N TYR A 333 -14.52 -14.07 4.72
CA TYR A 333 -15.43 -14.61 5.74
C TYR A 333 -15.61 -16.12 5.59
N ASN A 334 -16.15 -16.74 6.63
CA ASN A 334 -16.59 -18.13 6.69
C ASN A 334 -18.11 -18.20 6.89
N SER A 335 -18.75 -19.23 6.34
CA SER A 335 -20.18 -19.48 6.56
C SER A 335 -20.36 -20.61 7.56
N ILE A 336 -21.27 -20.45 8.51
CA ILE A 336 -21.68 -21.50 9.44
C ILE A 336 -23.20 -21.69 9.40
N LYS A 337 -23.66 -22.91 9.72
CA LYS A 337 -25.08 -23.22 9.85
C LYS A 337 -25.43 -23.37 11.33
N VAL A 338 -26.39 -22.58 11.81
CA VAL A 338 -26.90 -22.64 13.18
C VAL A 338 -28.43 -22.67 13.10
N ASN A 339 -29.06 -23.71 13.64
CA ASN A 339 -30.52 -23.92 13.64
C ASN A 339 -31.15 -23.73 12.24
N GLY A 340 -30.56 -24.39 11.23
CA GLY A 340 -31.03 -24.29 9.84
C GLY A 340 -30.63 -23.01 9.09
N LYS A 341 -30.26 -21.93 9.79
CA LYS A 341 -29.90 -20.63 9.21
C LYS A 341 -28.40 -20.53 8.91
N ILE A 342 -28.07 -19.84 7.82
CA ILE A 342 -26.69 -19.56 7.44
C ILE A 342 -26.28 -18.21 8.00
N PHE A 343 -25.14 -18.17 8.69
CA PHE A 343 -24.51 -16.94 9.18
C PHE A 343 -23.12 -16.81 8.58
N ARG A 344 -22.76 -15.59 8.17
CA ARG A 344 -21.42 -15.29 7.66
C ARG A 344 -20.62 -14.58 8.74
N VAL A 345 -19.47 -15.12 9.08
CA VAL A 345 -18.62 -14.63 10.15
C VAL A 345 -17.27 -14.31 9.55
N ALA A 346 -16.74 -13.12 9.80
CA ALA A 346 -15.42 -12.74 9.32
C ALA A 346 -14.37 -13.74 9.79
N THR A 347 -13.38 -13.98 8.95
CA THR A 347 -12.19 -14.74 9.36
C THR A 347 -11.44 -13.98 10.45
N ILE A 348 -10.59 -14.69 11.19
CA ILE A 348 -9.70 -14.05 12.18
C ILE A 348 -8.83 -12.97 11.51
N ASP A 349 -8.28 -13.22 10.30
CA ASP A 349 -7.48 -12.22 9.60
C ASP A 349 -8.30 -10.93 9.30
N THR A 350 -9.57 -11.06 8.88
CA THR A 350 -10.48 -9.92 8.72
C THR A 350 -10.73 -9.21 10.06
N MET A 351 -11.11 -9.93 11.11
CA MET A 351 -11.38 -9.32 12.43
C MET A 351 -10.15 -8.59 12.99
N MET A 352 -8.96 -9.19 12.88
CA MET A 352 -7.69 -8.59 13.29
C MET A 352 -7.38 -7.30 12.54
N SER A 353 -7.68 -7.23 11.23
CA SER A 353 -7.49 -6.01 10.44
C SER A 353 -8.35 -4.84 10.96
N PHE A 354 -9.60 -5.09 11.35
CA PHE A 354 -10.48 -4.06 11.90
C PHE A 354 -10.11 -3.69 13.34
N TYR A 355 -9.91 -4.68 14.21
CA TYR A 355 -9.67 -4.43 15.63
C TYR A 355 -8.35 -3.70 15.86
N LEU A 356 -7.28 -4.11 15.17
CA LEU A 356 -5.99 -3.44 15.31
C LEU A 356 -6.03 -2.01 14.73
N LEU A 357 -6.89 -1.72 13.74
CA LEU A 357 -7.14 -0.35 13.29
C LEU A 357 -7.87 0.46 14.36
N PHE A 358 -8.87 -0.12 15.03
CA PHE A 358 -9.66 0.56 16.07
C PHE A 358 -8.82 1.03 17.26
N LEU A 359 -7.68 0.39 17.53
CA LEU A 359 -6.70 0.86 18.53
C LEU A 359 -6.19 2.28 18.25
N TYR A 360 -6.09 2.68 16.98
CA TYR A 360 -5.50 3.96 16.57
C TYR A 360 -6.53 4.97 16.06
N ALA A 361 -7.80 4.57 15.93
CA ALA A 361 -8.86 5.37 15.35
C ALA A 361 -9.30 6.58 16.20
N GLU A 362 -8.86 6.67 17.47
CA GLU A 362 -9.19 7.74 18.43
C GLU A 362 -10.70 8.03 18.52
N ARG A 363 -11.52 6.97 18.59
CA ARG A 363 -12.98 7.08 18.75
C ARG A 363 -13.40 6.65 20.15
N PRO A 364 -14.28 7.39 20.83
CA PRO A 364 -14.66 7.10 22.22
C PRO A 364 -15.40 5.76 22.39
N TYR A 365 -16.05 5.27 21.33
CA TYR A 365 -16.75 3.98 21.34
C TYR A 365 -15.82 2.77 21.10
N TYR A 366 -14.55 3.00 20.75
CA TYR A 366 -13.54 1.94 20.71
C TYR A 366 -12.71 1.98 21.99
N ASN A 367 -12.91 1.00 22.87
CA ASN A 367 -12.08 0.86 24.06
C ASN A 367 -10.77 0.14 23.70
N PRO A 368 -9.59 0.80 23.72
CA PRO A 368 -8.35 0.19 23.24
C PRO A 368 -7.92 -1.04 24.04
N ARG A 369 -8.12 -1.03 25.37
CA ARG A 369 -7.77 -2.16 26.24
C ARG A 369 -8.61 -3.38 25.89
N ARG A 370 -9.93 -3.20 25.74
CA ARG A 370 -10.87 -4.26 25.34
C ARG A 370 -10.52 -4.83 23.97
N THR A 371 -10.29 -3.95 23.01
CA THR A 371 -9.94 -4.32 21.64
C THR A 371 -8.65 -5.13 21.60
N LEU A 372 -7.62 -4.74 22.36
CA LEU A 372 -6.36 -5.49 22.42
C LEU A 372 -6.54 -6.87 23.05
N CYS A 373 -7.37 -7.01 24.10
CA CYS A 373 -7.73 -8.31 24.67
C CYS A 373 -8.43 -9.20 23.64
N LEU A 374 -9.39 -8.66 22.88
CA LEU A 374 -10.05 -9.40 21.79
C LEU A 374 -9.05 -9.87 20.73
N CYS A 375 -8.10 -9.01 20.33
CA CYS A 375 -7.03 -9.38 19.42
C CYS A 375 -6.17 -10.52 19.96
N GLU A 376 -5.78 -10.46 21.24
CA GLU A 376 -5.00 -11.53 21.89
C GLU A 376 -5.74 -12.87 21.87
N TYR A 377 -7.03 -12.89 22.21
CA TYR A 377 -7.83 -14.13 22.19
C TYR A 377 -7.94 -14.71 20.78
N LEU A 378 -8.25 -13.88 19.78
CA LEU A 378 -8.31 -14.32 18.39
C LEU A 378 -6.96 -14.86 17.92
N PHE A 379 -5.86 -14.22 18.31
CA PHE A 379 -4.52 -14.70 18.01
C PHE A 379 -4.23 -16.05 18.67
N LYS A 380 -4.58 -16.25 19.95
CA LYS A 380 -4.46 -17.55 20.64
C LYS A 380 -5.25 -18.64 19.91
N ILE A 381 -6.49 -18.37 19.54
CA ILE A 381 -7.35 -19.31 18.79
C ILE A 381 -6.69 -19.66 17.46
N GLN A 382 -6.23 -18.66 16.72
CA GLN A 382 -5.57 -18.88 15.43
C GLN A 382 -4.31 -19.72 15.59
N GLN A 383 -3.46 -19.43 16.58
CA GLN A 383 -2.21 -20.17 16.80
C GLN A 383 -2.46 -21.63 17.15
N LYS A 384 -3.44 -21.92 18.03
CA LYS A 384 -3.83 -23.30 18.40
C LYS A 384 -4.43 -24.08 17.23
N ASN A 385 -5.06 -23.40 16.27
CA ASN A 385 -5.86 -24.02 15.21
C ASN A 385 -5.36 -23.76 13.78
N ARG A 386 -4.10 -23.34 13.62
CA ARG A 386 -3.53 -22.81 12.37
C ARG A 386 -3.69 -23.70 11.12
N LEU A 387 -3.84 -25.03 11.29
CA LEU A 387 -4.00 -26.00 10.20
C LEU A 387 -5.41 -26.62 10.10
N LYS A 388 -6.38 -26.25 10.96
CA LYS A 388 -7.69 -26.92 11.04
C LYS A 388 -8.53 -26.81 9.77
N GLN A 389 -8.42 -25.70 9.04
CA GLN A 389 -9.02 -25.43 7.72
C GLN A 389 -10.51 -25.79 7.55
N THR A 390 -11.30 -25.73 8.64
CA THR A 390 -12.70 -26.16 8.65
C THR A 390 -13.59 -25.18 9.41
N GLY A 391 -14.86 -25.07 8.97
CA GLY A 391 -15.87 -24.23 9.61
C GLY A 391 -15.39 -22.80 9.87
N LEU A 392 -15.55 -22.33 11.10
CA LEU A 392 -15.15 -21.00 11.53
C LEU A 392 -13.61 -20.80 11.56
N LEU A 393 -12.86 -21.90 11.71
CA LEU A 393 -11.39 -21.92 11.81
C LEU A 393 -10.70 -22.01 10.44
N ARG A 394 -11.45 -21.97 9.34
CA ARG A 394 -10.87 -21.89 8.00
C ARG A 394 -10.14 -20.56 7.82
N ARG A 395 -8.87 -20.64 7.40
CA ARG A 395 -7.98 -19.48 7.23
C ARG A 395 -7.60 -19.34 5.76
N PHE A 396 -7.26 -18.13 5.33
CA PHE A 396 -6.98 -17.82 3.91
C PHE A 396 -8.19 -18.15 3.01
N SER A 397 -9.40 -17.89 3.52
CA SER A 397 -10.63 -18.07 2.76
C SER A 397 -10.64 -17.12 1.56
N VAL A 398 -10.81 -17.69 0.36
CA VAL A 398 -10.99 -16.92 -0.87
C VAL A 398 -12.41 -16.35 -1.01
N THR A 399 -13.34 -16.79 -0.16
CA THR A 399 -14.70 -16.24 -0.11
C THR A 399 -14.69 -14.92 0.65
N CYS A 400 -15.19 -13.85 0.03
CA CYS A 400 -15.16 -12.51 0.62
C CYS A 400 -16.42 -11.68 0.37
N TYR A 401 -16.58 -10.63 1.18
CA TYR A 401 -17.71 -9.70 1.17
C TYR A 401 -17.22 -8.26 0.91
N GLY A 402 -17.89 -7.56 0.00
CA GLY A 402 -17.49 -6.24 -0.49
C GLY A 402 -16.95 -6.28 -1.92
N LYS A 403 -16.45 -5.16 -2.42
CA LYS A 403 -15.83 -5.06 -3.76
C LYS A 403 -14.39 -4.60 -3.61
N GLN A 404 -13.44 -5.37 -4.14
CA GLN A 404 -12.06 -4.93 -4.29
C GLN A 404 -11.95 -4.01 -5.52
N LYS A 405 -11.33 -2.84 -5.36
CA LYS A 405 -10.96 -2.00 -6.50
C LYS A 405 -9.84 -2.68 -7.30
N THR A 406 -10.04 -2.86 -8.60
CA THR A 406 -8.97 -3.33 -9.51
C THR A 406 -8.04 -2.17 -9.90
N LEU A 407 -6.87 -2.49 -10.49
CA LEU A 407 -6.03 -1.46 -11.12
C LEU A 407 -6.78 -0.70 -12.22
N GLU A 408 -7.67 -1.37 -12.93
CA GLU A 408 -8.54 -0.75 -13.92
C GLU A 408 -9.54 0.22 -13.28
N ASP A 409 -10.19 -0.16 -12.18
CA ASP A 409 -11.07 0.73 -11.42
C ASP A 409 -10.31 2.01 -10.98
N ILE A 410 -9.08 1.86 -10.48
CA ILE A 410 -8.23 2.99 -10.05
C ILE A 410 -7.88 3.89 -11.25
N ARG A 411 -7.49 3.31 -12.39
CA ARG A 411 -7.19 4.06 -13.63
C ARG A 411 -8.42 4.80 -14.15
N ASN A 412 -9.58 4.14 -14.13
CA ASN A 412 -10.86 4.73 -14.54
C ASN A 412 -11.27 5.88 -13.62
N GLU A 413 -11.09 5.72 -12.31
CA GLU A 413 -11.31 6.79 -11.33
C GLU A 413 -10.39 7.98 -11.63
N LYS A 414 -9.09 7.75 -11.81
CA LYS A 414 -8.14 8.80 -12.22
C LYS A 414 -8.53 9.49 -13.52
N ALA A 415 -8.93 8.74 -14.55
CA ALA A 415 -9.33 9.32 -15.83
C ALA A 415 -10.57 10.24 -15.68
N LYS A 416 -11.55 9.83 -14.86
CA LYS A 416 -12.73 10.66 -14.53
C LYS A 416 -12.31 11.94 -13.81
N GLN A 417 -11.43 11.83 -12.81
CA GLN A 417 -10.94 13.00 -12.07
C GLN A 417 -10.12 13.94 -12.95
N TYR A 418 -9.33 13.41 -13.90
CA TYR A 418 -8.59 14.24 -14.85
C TYR A 418 -9.55 15.02 -15.75
N LYS A 419 -10.59 14.39 -16.30
CA LYS A 419 -11.62 15.08 -17.11
C LYS A 419 -12.29 16.22 -16.34
N ARG A 420 -12.59 16.00 -15.05
CA ARG A 420 -13.20 17.01 -14.16
C ARG A 420 -12.25 18.15 -13.82
N LEU A 421 -10.96 17.87 -13.63
CA LEU A 421 -10.00 18.82 -13.08
C LEU A 421 -9.03 19.42 -14.12
N LYS A 422 -9.06 19.00 -15.40
CA LYS A 422 -8.11 19.44 -16.45
C LYS A 422 -8.02 20.96 -16.65
N THR A 423 -9.08 21.71 -16.34
CA THR A 423 -9.12 23.18 -16.41
C THR A 423 -8.65 23.84 -15.11
N LYS A 424 -8.56 23.09 -14.00
CA LYS A 424 -8.20 23.55 -12.65
C LYS A 424 -6.82 23.06 -12.22
N LYS A 425 -5.83 23.07 -13.11
CA LYS A 425 -4.48 22.51 -12.87
C LYS A 425 -3.75 23.11 -11.66
N LYS A 426 -4.04 24.38 -11.33
CA LYS A 426 -3.45 25.08 -10.16
C LYS A 426 -4.15 24.76 -8.83
N SER A 427 -5.24 23.99 -8.85
CA SER A 427 -6.00 23.68 -7.62
C SER A 427 -5.27 22.65 -6.73
N LYS A 428 -5.49 22.76 -5.41
CA LYS A 428 -5.03 21.76 -4.43
C LYS A 428 -5.59 20.37 -4.77
N GLU A 429 -6.84 20.31 -5.22
CA GLU A 429 -7.51 19.06 -5.60
C GLU A 429 -6.84 18.40 -6.81
N TYR A 430 -6.49 19.15 -7.86
CA TYR A 430 -5.75 18.60 -9.00
C TYR A 430 -4.40 18.04 -8.55
N SER A 431 -3.68 18.74 -7.67
CA SER A 431 -2.39 18.30 -7.14
C SER A 431 -2.51 16.99 -6.35
N ARG A 432 -3.60 16.77 -5.60
CA ARG A 432 -3.83 15.50 -4.88
C ARG A 432 -3.92 14.29 -5.80
N TRP A 433 -4.42 14.47 -7.02
CA TRP A 433 -4.58 13.40 -8.00
C TRP A 433 -3.40 13.25 -8.97
N PHE A 434 -2.81 14.38 -9.37
CA PHE A 434 -1.93 14.48 -10.53
C PHE A 434 -0.71 15.37 -10.25
N LEU A 435 -0.23 15.41 -9.01
CA LEU A 435 1.02 16.10 -8.68
C LEU A 435 2.10 15.71 -9.69
N ARG A 436 2.74 16.73 -10.25
CA ARG A 436 3.98 16.62 -10.99
C ARG A 436 4.76 17.89 -10.74
N TYR A 437 5.83 17.75 -9.98
CA TYR A 437 6.64 18.86 -9.50
C TYR A 437 8.09 18.57 -9.87
N ASN A 438 8.68 19.44 -10.68
CA ASN A 438 10.10 19.49 -10.93
C ASN A 438 10.64 20.78 -10.28
N PRO A 439 11.50 20.67 -9.24
CA PRO A 439 12.09 21.81 -8.56
C PRO A 439 12.96 22.70 -9.47
N GLU A 440 13.53 22.16 -10.55
CA GLU A 440 14.31 22.94 -11.56
C GLU A 440 13.47 24.01 -12.25
N LEU A 441 12.16 23.76 -12.38
CA LEU A 441 11.23 24.69 -13.02
C LEU A 441 10.74 25.79 -12.08
N ASN A 442 11.18 25.79 -10.81
CA ASN A 442 10.81 26.78 -9.82
C ASN A 442 11.90 27.86 -9.70
N PRO A 443 11.67 29.11 -10.18
CA PRO A 443 12.70 30.16 -10.17
C PRO A 443 13.18 30.56 -8.77
N ALA A 444 12.35 30.35 -7.74
CA ALA A 444 12.71 30.60 -6.36
C ALA A 444 13.64 29.53 -5.78
N ASN A 445 13.76 28.39 -6.46
CA ASN A 445 14.61 27.30 -6.03
C ASN A 445 15.93 27.37 -6.80
N LYS A 446 17.03 27.65 -6.09
CA LYS A 446 18.38 27.67 -6.65
C LYS A 446 19.26 26.72 -5.85
N PRO A 447 20.16 25.96 -6.48
CA PRO A 447 21.17 25.19 -5.76
C PRO A 447 21.92 26.10 -4.78
N TYR A 448 22.03 25.66 -3.52
CA TYR A 448 22.67 26.44 -2.44
C TYR A 448 24.13 26.73 -2.77
N ILE A 449 24.77 25.80 -3.47
CA ILE A 449 26.17 25.85 -3.83
C ILE A 449 26.25 25.27 -5.24
N LYS A 450 26.88 25.98 -6.19
CA LYS A 450 27.54 25.29 -7.30
C LYS A 450 28.69 24.52 -6.65
N HIS A 451 28.41 23.35 -6.09
CA HIS A 451 29.50 22.47 -5.70
C HIS A 451 30.28 22.21 -6.97
N ASP A 452 31.56 22.58 -7.01
CA ASP A 452 32.48 21.98 -7.95
C ASP A 452 32.50 20.49 -7.59
N LYS A 453 31.59 19.75 -8.23
CA LYS A 453 31.52 18.30 -8.10
C LYS A 453 32.91 17.80 -8.46
N THR A 454 33.48 16.98 -7.58
CA THR A 454 34.76 16.37 -7.91
C THR A 454 34.56 15.50 -9.16
N GLU A 455 35.63 15.24 -9.90
CA GLU A 455 35.56 14.30 -11.03
C GLU A 455 35.00 12.94 -10.58
N GLU A 456 35.33 12.51 -9.36
CA GLU A 456 34.82 11.30 -8.74
C GLU A 456 33.30 11.35 -8.49
N ASP A 457 32.75 12.47 -8.02
CA ASP A 457 31.30 12.65 -7.84
C ASP A 457 30.56 12.55 -9.18
N ILE A 458 31.10 13.20 -10.23
CA ILE A 458 30.53 13.15 -11.59
C ILE A 458 30.53 11.71 -12.11
N ILE A 459 31.64 10.98 -11.92
CA ILE A 459 31.75 9.57 -12.31
C ILE A 459 30.74 8.71 -11.54
N ASN A 460 30.61 8.92 -10.23
CA ASN A 460 29.71 8.14 -9.39
C ASN A 460 28.23 8.41 -9.71
N GLU A 461 27.86 9.66 -10.01
CA GLU A 461 26.53 10.02 -10.51
C GLU A 461 26.25 9.38 -11.88
N ALA A 462 27.21 9.43 -12.81
CA ALA A 462 27.06 8.84 -14.13
C ALA A 462 26.87 7.31 -14.06
N LYS A 463 27.64 6.62 -13.20
CA LYS A 463 27.49 5.17 -12.93
C LYS A 463 26.10 4.87 -12.37
N LEU A 464 25.63 5.67 -11.44
CA LEU A 464 24.32 5.51 -10.80
C LEU A 464 23.18 5.70 -11.81
N ALA A 465 23.25 6.74 -12.64
CA ALA A 465 22.28 7.02 -13.69
C ALA A 465 22.24 5.92 -14.77
N LEU A 466 23.39 5.30 -15.10
CA LEU A 466 23.45 4.15 -16.00
C LEU A 466 22.66 2.96 -15.43
N GLU A 467 22.89 2.62 -14.16
CA GLU A 467 22.16 1.53 -13.50
C GLU A 467 20.65 1.81 -13.42
N ALA A 468 20.24 3.06 -13.16
CA ALA A 468 18.84 3.48 -13.16
C ALA A 468 18.14 3.26 -14.51
N LYS A 469 18.83 3.60 -15.61
CA LYS A 469 18.31 3.39 -16.97
C LYS A 469 18.10 1.91 -17.27
N VAL A 470 19.04 1.05 -16.85
CA VAL A 470 18.92 -0.40 -17.02
C VAL A 470 17.73 -0.96 -16.24
N LEU A 471 17.54 -0.54 -14.99
CA LEU A 471 16.38 -0.95 -14.17
C LEU A 471 15.05 -0.51 -14.78
N THR A 472 14.98 0.73 -15.26
CA THR A 472 13.78 1.29 -15.89
C THR A 472 13.44 0.51 -17.17
N SER A 473 14.45 0.14 -17.96
CA SER A 473 14.28 -0.63 -19.19
C SER A 473 13.75 -2.04 -18.90
N LYS A 474 14.28 -2.71 -17.87
CA LYS A 474 13.78 -4.02 -17.41
C LYS A 474 12.32 -3.96 -16.93
N ALA A 475 11.97 -2.93 -16.14
CA ALA A 475 10.60 -2.77 -15.66
C ALA A 475 9.60 -2.58 -16.82
N ILE A 476 10.01 -1.90 -17.89
CA ILE A 476 9.22 -1.75 -19.12
C ILE A 476 9.04 -3.11 -19.81
N ILE A 477 10.11 -3.89 -19.97
CA ILE A 477 10.07 -5.22 -20.61
C ILE A 477 9.13 -6.16 -19.85
N ASN A 478 9.31 -6.29 -18.54
CA ASN A 478 8.45 -7.13 -17.70
C ASN A 478 6.98 -6.68 -17.73
N GLY A 479 6.76 -5.35 -17.83
CA GLY A 479 5.42 -4.79 -17.98
C GLY A 479 4.77 -5.09 -19.33
N ILE A 480 5.55 -5.28 -20.40
CA ILE A 480 5.08 -5.70 -21.72
C ILE A 480 4.82 -7.21 -21.74
N GLU A 481 5.73 -8.01 -21.20
CA GLU A 481 5.58 -9.48 -21.10
C GLU A 481 4.39 -9.88 -20.23
N GLY A 482 4.13 -9.14 -19.13
CA GLY A 482 2.93 -9.34 -18.30
C GLY A 482 1.60 -8.97 -18.97
N ILE A 483 1.63 -8.30 -20.14
CA ILE A 483 0.44 -8.03 -20.97
C ILE A 483 0.23 -9.19 -21.98
N GLU A 484 1.30 -9.89 -22.37
CA GLU A 484 1.26 -11.06 -23.26
C GLU A 484 1.13 -12.35 -22.43
N GLY A 485 -0.02 -12.55 -21.80
CA GLY A 485 -0.39 -13.85 -21.24
C GLY A 485 -0.60 -14.88 -22.35
N ILE A 486 0.47 -15.54 -22.83
CA ILE A 486 0.39 -16.74 -23.66
C ILE A 486 1.24 -17.85 -23.03
N GLU A 487 0.69 -18.46 -21.99
CA GLU A 487 0.98 -19.86 -21.67
C GLU A 487 -0.32 -20.65 -21.86
N GLY A 488 -0.62 -21.01 -23.10
CA GLY A 488 -1.86 -21.73 -23.39
C GLY A 488 -2.19 -21.94 -24.86
N LEU A 489 -1.23 -22.15 -25.76
CA LEU A 489 -1.53 -22.50 -27.16
C LEU A 489 -0.63 -23.60 -27.78
N ASN A 490 0.28 -24.22 -27.02
CA ASN A 490 1.13 -25.30 -27.53
C ASN A 490 0.67 -26.73 -27.17
N LYS A 491 -0.58 -26.92 -26.75
CA LYS A 491 -1.20 -28.25 -26.59
C LYS A 491 -2.48 -28.36 -27.40
N LEU A 492 -2.37 -28.36 -28.73
CA LEU A 492 -3.41 -28.85 -29.65
C LEU A 492 -2.84 -28.95 -31.09
N LYS A 493 -1.76 -29.71 -31.26
CA LYS A 493 -1.39 -30.26 -32.56
C LYS A 493 -0.86 -31.66 -32.36
N LEU A 494 -1.77 -32.62 -32.22
CA LEU A 494 -1.57 -34.05 -32.50
C LEU A 494 -2.92 -34.79 -32.38
N SER A 495 -3.78 -34.63 -33.40
CA SER A 495 -4.63 -35.73 -33.88
C SER A 495 -5.01 -35.48 -35.34
N LYS A 496 -4.80 -36.51 -36.17
CA LYS A 496 -5.04 -36.56 -37.62
C LYS A 496 -6.51 -36.89 -37.92
N LYS A 497 -7.10 -36.34 -39.00
CA LYS A 497 -7.58 -37.10 -40.19
C LYS A 497 -8.32 -36.26 -41.25
N HIS A 498 -7.90 -36.47 -42.51
CA HIS A 498 -8.59 -36.53 -43.82
C HIS A 498 -9.68 -35.54 -44.25
N LYS A 499 -9.42 -34.78 -45.35
CA LYS A 499 -9.93 -34.90 -46.76
C LYS A 499 -11.36 -34.33 -46.92
N THR A 500 -11.79 -33.59 -47.94
CA THR A 500 -11.26 -32.97 -49.18
C THR A 500 -12.36 -31.99 -49.67
N ASP A 501 -12.00 -31.15 -50.65
CA ASP A 501 -12.86 -30.43 -51.61
C ASP A 501 -13.13 -28.92 -51.43
N THR A 502 -12.81 -28.22 -52.52
CA THR A 502 -12.76 -26.79 -52.82
C THR A 502 -13.94 -26.39 -53.76
N PRO A 503 -14.04 -25.15 -54.30
CA PRO A 503 -14.24 -23.84 -53.66
C PRO A 503 -15.36 -23.01 -54.36
N SER A 504 -15.78 -21.87 -53.78
CA SER A 504 -16.16 -20.67 -54.56
C SER A 504 -16.32 -19.39 -53.72
N PRO A 505 -16.20 -18.20 -54.32
CA PRO A 505 -15.63 -17.01 -53.68
C PRO A 505 -16.64 -15.90 -53.40
N MET A 506 -16.49 -15.17 -52.28
CA MET A 506 -17.00 -13.80 -52.17
C MET A 506 -16.17 -12.94 -51.19
N THR A 507 -15.51 -11.94 -51.80
CA THR A 507 -15.21 -10.55 -51.39
C THR A 507 -14.65 -10.17 -49.99
N PRO A 508 -13.69 -9.22 -49.92
CA PRO A 508 -12.92 -8.95 -48.71
C PRO A 508 -13.48 -7.80 -47.86
N ILE A 509 -13.71 -8.06 -46.57
CA ILE A 509 -13.89 -7.03 -45.55
C ILE A 509 -12.51 -6.58 -45.04
N LYS A 510 -12.16 -5.31 -45.27
CA LYS A 510 -10.93 -4.67 -44.79
C LYS A 510 -11.03 -4.39 -43.28
N THR A 511 -10.18 -5.03 -42.47
CA THR A 511 -9.94 -4.68 -41.05
C THR A 511 -8.81 -3.65 -40.88
N PRO A 512 -8.97 -2.63 -40.00
CA PRO A 512 -8.00 -1.55 -39.80
C PRO A 512 -6.96 -1.89 -38.72
N THR A 513 -5.99 -2.74 -39.04
CA THR A 513 -4.90 -3.09 -38.09
C THR A 513 -3.51 -2.73 -38.60
N ALA A 514 -3.35 -2.46 -39.90
CA ALA A 514 -2.05 -2.16 -40.51
C ALA A 514 -1.55 -0.71 -40.29
N LEU A 515 -2.43 0.24 -39.92
CA LEU A 515 -2.04 1.65 -39.78
C LEU A 515 -1.37 1.98 -38.43
N ARG A 516 -1.51 1.11 -37.42
CA ARG A 516 -1.03 1.39 -36.05
C ARG A 516 0.42 0.94 -35.82
N ILE A 517 0.88 -0.07 -36.56
CA ILE A 517 2.26 -0.59 -36.48
C ILE A 517 3.26 0.32 -37.23
N LYS A 518 2.83 0.96 -38.32
CA LYS A 518 3.67 1.92 -39.08
C LYS A 518 3.96 3.21 -38.31
N LYS A 519 3.05 3.67 -37.43
CA LYS A 519 3.24 4.87 -36.59
C LYS A 519 4.18 4.65 -35.40
N LEU A 520 4.35 3.41 -34.93
CA LEU A 520 5.27 3.08 -33.83
C LEU A 520 6.72 2.94 -34.32
N LYS A 521 6.96 2.34 -35.50
CA LYS A 521 8.31 2.24 -36.09
C LYS A 521 8.92 3.60 -36.43
N ASN A 522 8.13 4.57 -36.93
CA ASN A 522 8.64 5.90 -37.28
C ASN A 522 8.98 6.80 -36.07
N LYS A 523 8.47 6.49 -34.87
CA LYS A 523 8.77 7.27 -33.66
C LYS A 523 10.10 6.84 -33.02
N THR A 524 10.47 5.57 -33.14
CA THR A 524 11.76 5.03 -32.68
C THR A 524 12.92 5.47 -33.58
N VAL A 525 12.70 5.58 -34.90
CA VAL A 525 13.74 6.03 -35.85
C VAL A 525 14.06 7.53 -35.69
N ARG A 526 13.07 8.39 -35.34
CA ARG A 526 13.30 9.82 -35.06
C ARG A 526 14.04 10.09 -33.75
N MET A 527 14.05 9.14 -32.81
CA MET A 527 14.78 9.28 -31.54
C MET A 527 16.26 8.92 -31.70
N LEU A 528 16.62 8.12 -32.71
CA LEU A 528 17.99 7.69 -32.99
C LEU A 528 18.73 8.65 -33.96
N SER A 529 18.02 9.51 -34.69
CA SER A 529 18.63 10.48 -35.61
C SER A 529 19.08 11.79 -34.97
N SER A 530 18.79 12.07 -33.69
CA SER A 530 19.28 13.29 -33.01
C SER A 530 20.62 13.10 -32.26
N ILE A 531 21.25 11.93 -32.37
CA ILE A 531 22.49 11.57 -31.64
C ILE A 531 23.70 11.38 -32.58
N ARG A 532 23.52 11.51 -33.90
CA ARG A 532 24.65 11.56 -34.86
C ARG A 532 24.69 12.91 -35.55
N GLY A 533 25.43 13.85 -34.94
CA GLY A 533 25.61 15.21 -35.43
C GLY A 533 26.91 15.85 -34.95
N THR A 534 27.99 15.09 -34.85
CA THR A 534 29.35 15.64 -34.78
C THR A 534 29.89 15.71 -36.20
N LYS A 535 30.09 16.93 -36.74
CA LYS A 535 30.93 17.16 -37.91
C LYS A 535 31.99 18.21 -37.58
N LEU A 536 33.21 17.72 -37.41
CA LEU A 536 34.46 18.43 -37.62
C LEU A 536 34.83 18.29 -39.10
N SER A 537 35.09 19.43 -39.79
CA SER A 537 36.10 19.66 -40.84
C SER A 537 35.70 20.94 -41.63
N SER A 538 36.38 22.07 -41.43
CA SER A 538 37.64 22.53 -42.07
C SER A 538 37.41 23.40 -43.32
N ILE A 539 37.63 24.71 -43.22
CA ILE A 539 38.20 25.53 -44.32
C ILE A 539 39.11 26.58 -43.69
N SER A 540 40.40 26.47 -44.03
CA SER A 540 41.42 27.50 -43.88
C SER A 540 41.30 28.54 -44.99
N ARG A 541 41.55 29.81 -44.69
CA ARG A 541 42.29 30.74 -45.55
C ARG A 541 42.73 31.97 -44.77
N SER A 542 43.99 32.30 -44.99
CA SER A 542 44.82 33.27 -44.28
C SER A 542 44.71 34.70 -44.81
N ARG A 543 45.18 35.64 -43.97
CA ARG A 543 46.02 36.84 -44.24
C ARG A 543 45.39 38.24 -44.10
N LYS A 544 46.05 38.98 -43.19
CA LYS A 544 46.59 40.36 -43.26
C LYS A 544 45.80 41.52 -42.63
N ASN A 545 46.47 42.07 -41.59
CA ASN A 545 46.82 43.48 -41.35
C ASN A 545 45.81 44.47 -40.72
N LYS A 546 46.18 44.94 -39.52
CA LYS A 546 46.38 46.35 -39.02
C LYS A 546 45.96 46.40 -37.53
N GLU A 547 46.85 46.63 -36.55
CA GLU A 547 47.42 47.93 -36.12
C GLU A 547 46.35 49.03 -36.03
N ILE A 548 46.21 49.90 -35.02
CA ILE A 548 46.98 50.33 -33.84
C ILE A 548 45.99 51.28 -33.07
N ASP A 549 46.40 51.72 -31.87
CA ASP A 549 45.89 52.81 -31.02
C ASP A 549 44.86 52.43 -29.93
N ASN A 550 45.22 52.44 -28.64
CA ASN A 550 45.82 53.44 -27.73
C ASN A 550 44.82 54.42 -27.09
N LEU A 551 45.17 54.71 -25.83
CA LEU A 551 44.74 55.76 -24.92
C LEU A 551 43.48 55.49 -24.08
N LEU A 552 43.43 55.79 -22.78
CA LEU A 552 44.37 56.04 -21.67
C LEU A 552 43.53 56.72 -20.58
N PHE A 553 43.87 56.48 -19.31
CA PHE A 553 43.61 57.34 -18.14
C PHE A 553 42.12 57.46 -17.68
N VAL A 554 41.76 57.42 -16.39
CA VAL A 554 42.35 58.05 -15.19
C VAL A 554 41.99 57.24 -13.92
N GLU A 555 43.00 57.05 -13.05
CA GLU A 555 42.91 56.66 -11.63
C GLU A 555 42.30 57.75 -10.73
N LYS A 556 41.77 57.35 -9.56
CA LYS A 556 41.97 57.92 -8.20
C LYS A 556 40.70 57.72 -7.36
N ASP A 557 40.72 56.79 -6.41
CA ASP A 557 41.24 56.90 -5.03
C ASP A 557 40.14 57.28 -4.03
N ILE A 558 40.22 56.62 -2.86
CA ILE A 558 39.87 57.04 -1.48
C ILE A 558 38.95 56.03 -0.75
N LEU A 559 39.59 55.23 0.11
CA LEU A 559 39.09 54.51 1.30
C LEU A 559 38.73 55.52 2.44
N PRO A 560 38.46 55.11 3.69
CA PRO A 560 37.32 54.37 4.27
C PRO A 560 36.70 55.15 5.47
N SER A 561 35.63 54.65 6.11
CA SER A 561 35.42 54.72 7.59
C SER A 561 34.02 54.28 8.03
N MET A 562 33.99 53.40 9.06
CA MET A 562 33.23 53.48 10.34
C MET A 562 31.71 53.78 10.27
N GLY A 563 30.79 53.12 10.97
CA GLY A 563 30.78 52.41 12.26
C GLY A 563 29.46 52.79 12.97
N SER A 564 28.92 51.89 13.82
CA SER A 564 27.74 52.05 14.74
C SER A 564 26.37 52.31 14.08
N ASP A 565 25.25 51.64 14.41
CA ASP A 565 24.77 50.91 15.61
C ASP A 565 23.97 49.64 15.24
#